data_AF-A0A2V6IW16-F1
#
_entry.id   AF-A0A2V6IW16-F1
#
_cell.length_a   1.000
_cell.length_b   1.000
_cell.length_c   1.000
_cell.angle_alpha   90.00
_cell.angle_beta   90.00
_cell.angle_gamma   90.00
#
_symmetry.space_group_name_H-M   'P 1'
#
loop_
_entity.id
_entity.type
_entity.pdbx_description
1 polymer ?
#
loop_
_entity_poly.entity_id
_entity_poly.type
_entity_poly.pdbx_seq_one_letter_code
_entity_poly.pdbx_strand_id
1 'polypeptide(L)'
;MPQTFDAETWGRASFPFGGLPNGAGRQPALPGVLVSGAKTMDALSLRQIAEFGGAEMLRGNGETRISRVSTDSRTIKTGQLFVALRGENFDAHNFLEQVAKAGATGAMVSEEPPSNLPENFAILRATDTLVAYQNLAANYRKTLPLKVLGITGSNGKTSTKDFAASILGRAFRVT
;
A
#
# COMPACT_ATOMS: atom_id res chain seq x y z
N MET A 1 -35.62 -20.85 0.17
CA MET A 1 -35.86 -20.82 1.63
C MET A 1 -34.63 -21.40 2.31
N PRO A 2 -34.03 -20.71 3.30
CA PRO A 2 -32.78 -21.12 3.93
C PRO A 2 -33.04 -22.16 5.02
N GLN A 3 -32.22 -23.20 5.09
CA GLN A 3 -32.26 -24.16 6.19
C GLN A 3 -31.52 -23.59 7.40
N THR A 4 -32.27 -23.41 8.48
CA THR A 4 -31.80 -23.04 9.81
C THR A 4 -30.98 -24.19 10.41
N PHE A 5 -29.75 -23.91 10.82
CA PHE A 5 -28.90 -24.83 11.57
C PHE A 5 -29.26 -24.75 13.06
N ASP A 6 -29.62 -25.89 13.65
CA ASP A 6 -30.06 -26.04 15.04
C ASP A 6 -28.88 -26.36 15.97
N ALA A 7 -28.90 -25.80 17.19
CA ALA A 7 -27.79 -25.79 18.15
C ALA A 7 -27.70 -27.05 19.03
N GLU A 8 -28.54 -28.06 18.79
CA GLU A 8 -28.69 -29.22 19.69
C GLU A 8 -27.77 -30.42 19.37
N THR A 9 -26.93 -30.38 18.33
CA THR A 9 -26.07 -31.52 17.97
C THR A 9 -24.75 -31.62 18.74
N TRP A 10 -24.46 -30.68 19.65
CA TRP A 10 -23.17 -30.59 20.37
C TRP A 10 -23.06 -31.44 21.66
N GLY A 11 -23.94 -32.42 21.89
CA GLY A 11 -24.02 -33.16 23.15
C GLY A 11 -23.37 -34.55 23.23
N ARG A 12 -22.76 -35.10 22.16
CA ARG A 12 -22.35 -36.54 22.14
C ARG A 12 -21.01 -36.86 21.45
N ALA A 13 -20.02 -35.97 21.50
CA ALA A 13 -18.67 -36.31 21.06
C ALA A 13 -17.75 -36.52 22.28
N SER A 14 -17.61 -37.79 22.69
CA SER A 14 -16.68 -38.23 23.72
C SER A 14 -15.23 -38.15 23.19
N PHE A 15 -14.39 -37.30 23.77
CA PHE A 15 -12.96 -37.27 23.48
C PHE A 15 -12.23 -38.31 24.35
N PRO A 16 -11.44 -39.24 23.78
CA PRO A 16 -10.60 -40.11 24.58
C PRO A 16 -9.35 -39.33 25.03
N PHE A 17 -9.29 -38.98 26.31
CA PHE A 17 -8.06 -38.61 26.98
C PHE A 17 -7.23 -39.89 27.19
N GLY A 18 -6.12 -40.02 26.46
CA GLY A 18 -5.18 -41.13 26.61
C GLY A 18 -3.75 -40.67 26.40
N GLY A 19 -2.97 -40.70 27.49
CA GLY A 19 -1.51 -40.90 27.56
C GLY A 19 -0.58 -40.05 26.68
N LEU A 20 0.23 -39.20 27.31
CA LEU A 20 1.44 -38.63 26.69
C LEU A 20 2.53 -39.72 26.55
N PRO A 21 3.04 -40.04 25.35
CA PRO A 21 4.28 -40.77 25.21
C PRO A 21 5.48 -39.81 25.26
N ASN A 22 6.38 -40.10 26.21
CA ASN A 22 7.75 -39.60 26.25
C ASN A 22 8.49 -40.15 25.02
N GLY A 23 8.91 -39.28 24.10
CA GLY A 23 9.65 -39.71 22.91
C GLY A 23 10.19 -38.51 22.14
N ALA A 24 11.50 -38.33 22.17
CA ALA A 24 12.23 -37.37 21.35
C ALA A 24 12.05 -37.67 19.86
N GLY A 25 11.01 -37.08 19.24
CA GLY A 25 10.77 -37.09 17.81
C GLY A 25 10.86 -35.68 17.28
N ARG A 26 11.88 -35.40 16.45
CA ARG A 26 12.02 -34.16 15.69
C ARG A 26 10.70 -33.82 15.00
N GLN A 27 10.12 -32.66 15.31
CA GLN A 27 9.12 -32.04 14.43
C GLN A 27 9.73 -31.94 13.02
N PRO A 28 9.05 -32.44 11.97
CA PRO A 28 9.52 -32.18 10.62
C PRO A 28 9.47 -30.67 10.39
N ALA A 29 10.64 -30.08 10.16
CA ALA A 29 10.76 -28.69 9.74
C ALA A 29 9.89 -28.50 8.50
N LEU A 30 8.89 -27.62 8.60
CA LEU A 30 8.11 -27.21 7.45
C LEU A 30 9.09 -26.68 6.38
N PRO A 31 8.98 -27.13 5.12
CA PRO A 31 9.89 -26.73 4.06
C PRO A 31 9.91 -25.20 3.95
N GLY A 32 11.14 -24.68 3.89
CA GLY A 32 11.47 -23.29 4.12
C GLY A 32 10.61 -22.30 3.37
N VAL A 33 9.72 -21.64 4.10
CA VAL A 33 9.29 -20.30 3.73
C VAL A 33 10.41 -19.39 4.21
N LEU A 34 11.33 -19.05 3.32
CA LEU A 34 12.14 -17.85 3.45
C LEU A 34 11.14 -16.68 3.47
N VAL A 35 10.67 -16.33 4.67
CA VAL A 35 9.89 -15.12 4.87
C VAL A 35 10.87 -13.98 4.70
N SER A 36 11.00 -13.51 3.46
CA SER A 36 11.62 -12.24 3.13
C SER A 36 11.15 -11.20 4.15
N GLY A 37 12.13 -10.56 4.78
CA GLY A 37 11.93 -9.47 5.74
C GLY A 37 11.02 -8.40 5.12
N ALA A 38 10.32 -7.66 5.99
CA ALA A 38 9.35 -6.62 5.63
C ALA A 38 9.56 -6.08 4.21
N LYS A 39 8.66 -6.42 3.27
CA LYS A 39 8.69 -5.88 1.91
C LYS A 39 8.54 -4.37 2.04
N THR A 40 9.66 -3.65 2.07
CA THR A 40 9.74 -2.27 1.57
C THR A 40 9.01 -2.25 0.24
N MET A 41 8.10 -1.28 0.03
CA MET A 41 7.33 -1.14 -1.21
C MET A 41 8.19 -1.55 -2.40
N ASP A 42 7.77 -2.60 -3.12
CA ASP A 42 8.48 -2.99 -4.34
C ASP A 42 8.52 -1.73 -5.23
N ALA A 43 9.73 -1.24 -5.53
CA ALA A 43 9.90 0.01 -6.25
C ALA A 43 9.22 -0.10 -7.61
N LEU A 44 8.16 0.70 -7.80
CA LEU A 44 7.38 0.74 -9.04
C LEU A 44 8.14 1.53 -10.10
N SER A 45 8.04 1.11 -11.35
CA SER A 45 8.54 1.93 -12.45
C SER A 45 7.60 3.10 -12.74
N LEU A 46 8.11 4.18 -13.33
CA LEU A 46 7.28 5.32 -13.78
C LEU A 46 6.15 4.87 -14.70
N ARG A 47 6.41 3.89 -15.57
CA ARG A 47 5.39 3.31 -16.45
C ARG A 47 4.26 2.64 -15.68
N GLN A 48 4.60 1.84 -14.66
CA GLN A 48 3.59 1.19 -13.82
C GLN A 48 2.78 2.21 -13.02
N ILE A 49 3.43 3.28 -12.53
CA ILE A 49 2.73 4.35 -11.81
C ILE A 49 1.76 5.07 -12.74
N ALA A 50 2.18 5.37 -13.98
CA ALA A 50 1.33 5.97 -15.00
C ALA A 50 0.11 5.08 -15.31
N GLU A 51 0.34 3.77 -15.50
CA GLU A 51 -0.72 2.79 -15.77
C GLU A 51 -1.70 2.65 -14.60
N PHE A 52 -1.20 2.49 -13.37
CA PHE A 52 -2.05 2.34 -12.19
C PHE A 52 -2.83 3.62 -11.86
N GLY A 53 -2.24 4.78 -12.10
CA GLY A 53 -2.88 6.08 -11.90
C GLY A 53 -3.79 6.52 -13.04
N GLY A 54 -3.70 5.90 -14.22
CA GLY A 54 -4.36 6.39 -15.43
C GLY A 54 -3.80 7.74 -15.90
N ALA A 55 -2.50 7.96 -15.71
CA ALA A 55 -1.79 9.16 -16.13
C ALA A 55 -1.00 8.91 -17.43
N GLU A 56 -0.82 9.95 -18.22
CA GLU A 56 -0.01 9.97 -19.43
C GLU A 56 1.43 10.39 -19.09
N MET A 57 2.42 9.70 -19.63
CA MET A 57 3.82 10.08 -19.44
C MET A 57 4.25 11.09 -20.51
N LEU A 58 4.44 12.35 -20.12
CA LEU A 58 4.86 13.42 -21.03
C LEU A 58 6.39 13.50 -21.19
N ARG A 59 7.12 13.24 -20.10
CA ARG A 59 8.59 13.32 -20.06
C ARG A 59 9.15 12.27 -19.11
N GLY A 60 10.33 11.74 -19.43
CA GLY A 60 11.10 10.83 -18.58
C GLY A 60 11.18 9.40 -19.13
N ASN A 61 12.00 8.58 -18.47
CA ASN A 61 12.16 7.17 -18.83
C ASN A 61 11.22 6.29 -18.00
N GLY A 62 10.30 5.59 -18.67
CA GLY A 62 9.30 4.71 -18.04
C GLY A 62 9.89 3.58 -17.18
N GLU A 63 11.14 3.16 -17.43
CA GLU A 63 11.84 2.13 -16.66
C GLU A 63 12.45 2.64 -15.35
N THR A 64 12.45 3.96 -15.14
CA THR A 64 12.99 4.56 -13.91
C THR A 64 12.17 4.10 -12.71
N ARG A 65 12.84 3.53 -11.72
CA ARG A 65 12.22 3.06 -10.48
C ARG A 65 12.03 4.19 -9.49
N ILE A 66 10.84 4.23 -8.91
CA ILE A 66 10.45 5.16 -7.86
C ILE A 66 10.41 4.42 -6.53
N SER A 67 11.12 4.96 -5.55
CA SER A 67 11.18 4.42 -4.19
C SER A 67 9.91 4.69 -3.40
N ARG A 68 9.29 5.86 -3.60
CA ARG A 68 8.10 6.30 -2.86
C ARG A 68 7.35 7.37 -3.63
N VAL A 69 6.03 7.39 -3.46
CA VAL A 69 5.17 8.48 -3.92
C VAL A 69 4.85 9.38 -2.72
N SER A 70 5.00 10.69 -2.87
CA SER A 70 4.74 11.68 -1.82
C SER A 70 3.87 12.82 -2.35
N THR A 71 2.99 13.34 -1.50
CA THR A 71 2.17 14.52 -1.78
C THR A 71 2.69 15.77 -1.05
N ASP A 72 3.67 15.63 -0.16
CA ASP A 72 4.24 16.74 0.62
C ASP A 72 5.62 17.14 0.07
N SER A 73 5.69 18.34 -0.50
CA SER A 73 6.91 18.92 -1.08
C SER A 73 8.02 19.14 -0.06
N ARG A 74 7.68 19.25 1.24
CA ARG A 74 8.65 19.49 2.33
C ARG A 74 9.42 18.25 2.73
N THR A 75 8.87 17.07 2.46
CA THR A 75 9.46 15.77 2.86
C THR A 75 10.02 14.97 1.69
N ILE A 76 9.91 15.51 0.47
CA ILE A 76 10.35 14.86 -0.75
C ILE A 76 11.86 14.62 -0.72
N LYS A 77 12.28 13.45 -1.23
CA LYS A 77 13.68 13.06 -1.31
C LYS A 77 14.03 12.52 -2.68
N THR A 78 15.32 12.33 -2.92
CA THR A 78 15.81 11.68 -4.13
C THR A 78 15.18 10.31 -4.36
N GLY A 79 14.82 10.03 -5.61
CA GLY A 79 14.18 8.76 -5.96
C GLY A 79 12.68 8.70 -5.68
N GLN A 80 12.06 9.81 -5.28
CA GLN A 80 10.61 9.88 -5.01
C GLN A 80 9.87 10.58 -6.14
N LEU A 81 8.60 10.21 -6.30
CA LEU A 81 7.67 10.88 -7.20
C LEU A 81 6.76 11.79 -6.38
N PHE A 82 6.65 13.05 -6.80
CA PHE A 82 5.74 14.01 -6.19
C PHE A 82 4.38 14.01 -6.88
N VAL A 83 3.30 14.11 -6.12
CA VAL A 83 1.95 14.24 -6.67
C VAL A 83 1.43 15.64 -6.34
N ALA A 84 1.26 16.46 -7.37
CA ALA A 84 0.77 17.82 -7.23
C ALA A 84 -0.76 17.81 -7.04
N LEU A 85 -1.20 17.70 -5.79
CA LEU A 85 -2.61 17.80 -5.44
C LEU A 85 -3.08 19.27 -5.37
N ARG A 86 -4.29 19.51 -5.86
CA ARG A 86 -4.96 20.81 -5.75
C ARG A 86 -6.10 20.71 -4.73
N GLY A 87 -6.10 21.62 -3.77
CA GLY A 87 -7.18 21.85 -2.81
C GLY A 87 -7.78 23.24 -2.97
N GLU A 88 -8.81 23.56 -2.19
CA GLU A 88 -9.55 24.83 -2.31
C GLU A 88 -8.66 26.07 -2.08
N ASN A 89 -7.71 25.99 -1.16
CA ASN A 89 -6.81 27.10 -0.80
C ASN A 89 -5.33 26.78 -1.07
N PHE A 90 -5.03 25.66 -1.73
CA PHE A 90 -3.66 25.17 -1.86
C PHE A 90 -3.44 24.52 -3.22
N ASP A 91 -2.42 24.98 -3.93
CA ASP A 91 -2.02 24.37 -5.19
C ASP A 91 -0.56 23.88 -5.11
N ALA A 92 -0.42 22.56 -5.12
CA ALA A 92 0.87 21.89 -5.02
C ALA A 92 1.74 22.05 -6.29
N HIS A 93 1.17 22.48 -7.42
CA HIS A 93 1.91 22.69 -8.67
C HIS A 93 2.93 23.82 -8.54
N ASN A 94 2.69 24.78 -7.65
CA ASN A 94 3.63 25.87 -7.36
C ASN A 94 4.95 25.39 -6.74
N PHE A 95 5.01 24.15 -6.23
CA PHE A 95 6.22 23.59 -5.60
C PHE A 95 7.04 22.69 -6.54
N LEU A 96 6.68 22.57 -7.82
CA LEU A 96 7.38 21.69 -8.76
C LEU A 96 8.88 22.02 -8.88
N GLU A 97 9.24 23.31 -8.92
CA GLU A 97 10.65 23.72 -8.95
C GLU A 97 11.40 23.34 -7.66
N GLN A 98 10.77 23.56 -6.50
CA GLN A 98 11.36 23.21 -5.21
C GLN A 98 11.60 21.71 -5.11
N VAL A 99 10.63 20.92 -5.55
CA VAL A 99 10.67 19.47 -5.55
C VAL A 99 11.74 18.94 -6.53
N ALA A 100 11.85 19.55 -7.70
CA ALA A 100 12.91 19.24 -8.65
C ALA A 100 14.30 19.54 -8.07
N LYS A 101 14.47 20.68 -7.37
CA LYS A 101 15.72 21.05 -6.67
C LYS A 101 16.04 20.11 -5.50
N ALA A 102 15.02 19.59 -4.82
CA ALA A 102 15.17 18.58 -3.77
C ALA A 102 15.56 17.18 -4.30
N GLY A 103 15.65 17.02 -5.63
CA GLY A 103 16.13 15.80 -6.28
C GLY A 103 15.06 14.75 -6.51
N ALA A 104 13.77 15.11 -6.46
CA ALA A 104 12.71 14.19 -6.83
C ALA A 104 12.88 13.71 -8.28
N THR A 105 12.52 12.46 -8.54
CA THR A 105 12.66 11.86 -9.87
C THR A 105 11.66 12.42 -10.88
N GLY A 106 10.53 12.91 -10.39
CA GLY A 106 9.51 13.52 -11.23
C GLY A 106 8.29 13.98 -10.44
N ALA A 107 7.29 14.46 -11.17
CA ALA A 107 5.99 14.80 -10.61
C ALA A 107 4.82 14.29 -11.47
N MET A 108 3.70 14.04 -10.79
CA MET A 108 2.39 13.88 -11.39
C MET A 108 1.62 15.19 -11.26
N VAL A 109 1.14 15.73 -12.38
CA VAL A 109 0.52 17.05 -12.51
C VAL A 109 -0.82 16.96 -13.24
N SER A 110 -1.74 17.87 -12.94
CA SER A 110 -3.02 17.98 -13.67
C SER A 110 -2.96 19.01 -14.79
N GLU A 111 -1.99 19.93 -14.72
CA GLU A 111 -1.82 21.03 -15.66
C GLU A 111 -0.48 20.93 -16.38
N GLU A 112 -0.31 21.78 -17.38
CA GLU A 112 0.92 21.82 -18.15
C GLU A 112 2.08 22.28 -17.24
N PRO A 113 3.18 21.52 -17.16
CA PRO A 113 4.28 21.84 -16.28
C PRO A 113 5.01 23.12 -16.72
N PRO A 114 5.60 23.88 -15.79
CA PRO A 114 6.42 25.03 -16.15
C PRO A 114 7.64 24.60 -16.97
N SER A 115 8.05 25.45 -17.92
CA SER A 115 9.13 25.16 -18.88
C SER A 115 10.53 25.13 -18.25
N ASN A 116 10.67 25.58 -17.01
CA ASN A 116 11.94 25.70 -16.30
C ASN A 116 12.33 24.45 -15.49
N LEU A 117 11.61 23.32 -15.66
CA LEU A 117 11.96 22.07 -15.00
C LEU A 117 13.17 21.39 -15.66
N PRO A 118 14.04 20.72 -14.87
CA PRO A 118 15.19 19.99 -15.41
C PRO A 118 14.78 18.97 -16.48
N GLU A 119 15.63 18.73 -17.47
CA GLU A 119 15.36 17.74 -18.53
C GLU A 119 15.19 16.31 -17.98
N ASN A 120 15.92 15.98 -16.91
CA ASN A 120 15.87 14.68 -16.25
C ASN A 120 14.67 14.52 -15.30
N PHE A 121 13.83 15.54 -15.16
CA PHE A 121 12.65 15.49 -14.29
C PHE A 121 11.47 14.87 -15.06
N ALA A 122 11.00 13.71 -14.60
CA ALA A 122 9.88 13.02 -15.22
C ALA A 122 8.55 13.73 -14.93
N ILE A 123 7.65 13.68 -15.91
CA ILE A 123 6.34 14.35 -15.82
C ILE A 123 5.25 13.38 -16.24
N LEU A 124 4.34 13.11 -15.31
CA LEU A 124 3.12 12.35 -15.54
C LEU A 124 1.93 13.32 -15.52
N ARG A 125 1.17 13.39 -16.61
CA ARG A 125 -0.04 14.21 -16.69
C ARG A 125 -1.27 13.36 -16.40
N ALA A 126 -2.02 13.74 -15.38
CA ALA A 126 -3.35 13.19 -15.11
C ALA A 126 -4.40 14.25 -15.44
N THR A 127 -5.64 13.86 -15.75
CA THR A 127 -6.74 14.83 -15.83
C THR A 127 -7.09 15.40 -14.45
N ASP A 128 -7.03 14.54 -13.43
CA ASP A 128 -7.21 14.90 -12.02
C ASP A 128 -6.17 14.12 -11.20
N THR A 129 -5.26 14.86 -10.52
CA THR A 129 -4.17 14.26 -9.75
C THR A 129 -4.66 13.55 -8.49
N LEU A 130 -5.77 13.98 -7.89
CA LEU A 130 -6.36 13.32 -6.73
C LEU A 130 -6.94 11.96 -7.13
N VAL A 131 -7.71 11.92 -8.22
CA VAL A 131 -8.26 10.67 -8.76
C VAL A 131 -7.14 9.73 -9.19
N ALA A 132 -6.12 10.24 -9.88
CA ALA A 132 -4.97 9.44 -10.28
C ALA A 132 -4.21 8.86 -9.08
N TYR A 133 -4.03 9.64 -8.01
CA TYR A 133 -3.40 9.18 -6.78
C TYR A 133 -4.22 8.10 -6.06
N GLN A 134 -5.53 8.26 -6.01
CA GLN A 134 -6.44 7.26 -5.44
C GLN A 134 -6.43 5.96 -6.27
N ASN A 135 -6.47 6.07 -7.59
CA ASN A 135 -6.40 4.93 -8.50
C ASN A 135 -5.07 4.19 -8.37
N LEU A 136 -3.95 4.92 -8.30
CA LEU A 136 -2.64 4.36 -8.05
C LEU A 136 -2.62 3.51 -6.78
N ALA A 137 -3.11 4.06 -5.67
CA ALA A 137 -3.16 3.34 -4.40
C ALA A 137 -4.09 2.12 -4.45
N ALA A 138 -5.27 2.26 -5.07
CA ALA A 138 -6.26 1.19 -5.19
C ALA A 138 -5.75 0.04 -6.06
N ASN A 139 -5.18 0.35 -7.22
CA ASN A 139 -4.66 -0.64 -8.16
C ASN A 139 -3.39 -1.29 -7.63
N TYR A 140 -2.48 -0.54 -7.01
CA TYR A 140 -1.33 -1.11 -6.31
C TYR A 140 -1.77 -2.10 -5.23
N ARG A 141 -2.74 -1.72 -4.40
CA ARG A 141 -3.27 -2.58 -3.34
C ARG A 141 -3.85 -3.89 -3.87
N LYS A 142 -4.53 -3.90 -5.02
CA LYS A 142 -5.06 -5.12 -5.64
C LYS A 142 -3.98 -6.12 -6.04
N THR A 143 -2.74 -5.67 -6.29
CA THR A 143 -1.62 -6.56 -6.61
C THR A 143 -1.04 -7.28 -5.39
N LEU A 144 -1.33 -6.79 -4.19
CA LEU A 144 -0.80 -7.33 -2.96
C LEU A 144 -1.72 -8.45 -2.42
N PRO A 145 -1.18 -9.64 -2.06
CA PRO A 145 -1.95 -10.73 -1.50
C PRO A 145 -2.25 -10.50 0.00
N LEU A 146 -2.96 -9.40 0.31
CA LEU A 146 -3.26 -8.95 1.67
C LEU A 146 -4.71 -9.20 2.03
N LYS A 147 -4.95 -9.63 3.27
CA LYS A 147 -6.27 -9.59 3.91
C LYS A 147 -6.44 -8.23 4.58
N VAL A 148 -7.56 -7.55 4.33
CA VAL A 148 -7.79 -6.20 4.89
C VAL A 148 -9.04 -6.18 5.76
N LEU A 149 -8.86 -5.66 6.98
CA LEU A 149 -9.93 -5.39 7.94
C LEU A 149 -10.21 -3.89 7.97
N GLY A 150 -11.40 -3.48 7.54
CA GLY A 150 -11.86 -2.09 7.64
C GLY A 150 -12.63 -1.87 8.94
N ILE A 151 -12.22 -0.89 9.74
CA ILE A 151 -12.90 -0.52 10.99
C ILE A 151 -13.48 0.87 10.83
N THR A 152 -14.81 0.97 10.88
CA THR A 152 -15.58 2.21 10.78
C THR A 152 -16.49 2.37 12.01
N GLY A 153 -16.97 3.59 12.25
CA GLY A 153 -17.85 3.93 13.37
C GLY A 153 -17.55 5.31 13.95
N SER A 154 -18.52 5.95 14.61
CA SER A 154 -18.34 7.29 15.17
C SER A 154 -17.27 7.29 16.29
N ASN A 155 -17.27 6.27 17.14
CA ASN A 155 -16.36 6.11 18.28
C ASN A 155 -15.62 4.76 18.25
N GLY A 156 -14.50 4.66 18.96
CA GLY A 156 -13.81 3.38 19.20
C GLY A 156 -12.95 2.82 18.06
N LYS A 157 -12.88 3.47 16.88
CA LYS A 157 -12.11 3.00 15.72
C LYS A 157 -10.66 2.65 16.05
N THR A 158 -9.94 3.56 16.72
CA THR A 158 -8.53 3.35 17.10
C THR A 158 -8.38 2.21 18.10
N SER A 159 -9.18 2.19 19.17
CA SER A 159 -9.12 1.14 20.18
C SER A 159 -9.43 -0.23 19.58
N THR A 160 -10.49 -0.34 18.77
CA THR A 160 -10.86 -1.58 18.09
C THR A 160 -9.77 -2.02 17.11
N LYS A 161 -9.12 -1.08 16.42
CA LYS A 161 -7.96 -1.36 15.55
C LYS A 161 -6.81 -1.98 16.34
N ASP A 162 -6.49 -1.44 17.50
CA ASP A 162 -5.37 -1.92 18.30
C ASP A 162 -5.65 -3.29 18.94
N PHE A 163 -6.88 -3.52 19.40
CA PHE A 163 -7.31 -4.85 19.87
C PHE A 163 -7.29 -5.89 18.75
N ALA A 164 -7.84 -5.57 17.58
CA ALA A 164 -7.83 -6.45 16.43
C ALA A 164 -6.38 -6.78 16.00
N ALA A 165 -5.50 -5.78 15.98
CA ALA A 165 -4.08 -5.98 15.67
C ALA A 165 -3.39 -6.90 16.68
N SER A 166 -3.69 -6.76 17.97
CA SER A 166 -3.10 -7.60 19.03
C SER A 166 -3.52 -9.08 18.91
N ILE A 167 -4.78 -9.34 18.54
CA ILE A 167 -5.29 -10.70 18.37
C ILE A 167 -4.79 -11.30 17.06
N LEU A 168 -4.94 -10.59 15.94
CA LEU A 168 -4.53 -11.05 14.62
C LEU A 168 -3.01 -11.21 14.52
N GLY A 169 -2.24 -10.41 15.27
CA GLY A 169 -0.78 -10.51 15.37
C GLY A 169 -0.27 -11.85 15.88
N ARG A 170 -1.13 -12.68 16.51
CA ARG A 170 -0.79 -14.05 16.93
C ARG A 170 -0.68 -15.03 15.77
N ALA A 171 -1.36 -14.77 14.65
CA ALA A 171 -1.44 -15.69 13.51
C ALA A 171 -1.02 -15.05 12.18
N PHE A 172 -0.99 -13.72 12.10
CA PHE A 172 -0.67 -12.96 10.89
C PHE A 172 0.37 -11.87 11.17
N ARG A 173 1.13 -11.48 10.15
CA ARG A 173 1.91 -10.24 10.17
C ARG A 173 0.94 -9.07 9.97
N VAL A 174 0.70 -8.30 11.04
CA VAL A 174 -0.14 -7.10 11.03
C VAL A 174 0.77 -5.87 10.88
N THR A 175 0.34 -4.89 10.09
CA THR A 175 1.10 -3.67 9.76
C THR A 175 0.27 -2.44 10.08
#